data_AF-A0A7J7CKT4-F1
#
_entry.id   AF-A0A7J7CKT4-F1
#
_cell.length_a   1.000
_cell.length_b   1.000
_cell.length_c   1.000
_cell.angle_alpha   90.00
_cell.angle_beta   90.00
_cell.angle_gamma   90.00
#
_symmetry.space_group_name_H-M   'P 1'
#
loop_
_entity.id
_entity.type
_entity.pdbx_description
1 polymer ?
#
loop_
_entity_poly.entity_id
_entity_poly.type
_entity_poly.pdbx_seq_one_letter_code
_entity_poly.pdbx_strand_id
1 'polypeptide(L)'
;MGEIDTKPIEPVQVARVLFGEKGDQKKYKTSSSIDQETDKEEDYDELSKDLSNCKVQLEAKEGVYLQAMLKLEHHQKTADELSTSLKKAEVERDFYMEECRAAKYQIEELETRVKEVAENLAEMVKTKEQLLLTLTELKATQNEVVRLETELAAAGESNFKVIARAEQWEITADKEREKVQELVRHISELNEVIYMSKMAAIDAEKEQCAILAENNAEIEFATEKAFEAQEKLEDMKRQLEGEHELENKLLAKSEVVDLLQSELNQAFGSLSSSEKANSDAINKLKSDMQINETENSEQALYIQTLEMELNQFKEDINIANEEVGHLKWDLELLSGELLKARTEIEEIKGRETAAQDEIALLKSELDKEKSKITSVEAAEARSESAESVFYYDVEAEVVSEESENSRFIKPQNKYFYQNLQHRPTDVLEAEAEEKTDEIHENDAKITISVEEYLSLLKKIEEADKVSLTLAEDSNQITSYDKNNELETLKKDLEAAMVKIGEFRTRAEQAARRAESAEKAKAAVEDQLRKWREENKRRKAALAALKEECPPKVYSPPKYDNRPKKYQPLGKILNMKF
;
A
#
# COMPACT_ATOMS: atom_id res chain seq x y z
N MET A 1 35.16 -6.29 -79.87
CA MET A 1 34.86 -6.42 -81.30
C MET A 1 36.14 -6.10 -82.05
N GLY A 2 36.87 -7.12 -82.50
CA GLY A 2 38.06 -6.99 -83.34
C GLY A 2 38.01 -8.12 -84.35
N GLU A 3 37.98 -7.79 -85.64
CA GLU A 3 37.85 -8.72 -86.76
C GLU A 3 39.05 -9.67 -86.81
N ILE A 4 38.76 -10.97 -86.87
CA ILE A 4 39.76 -12.02 -87.05
C ILE A 4 39.81 -12.32 -88.56
N ASP A 5 40.94 -12.01 -89.19
CA ASP A 5 41.26 -12.45 -90.56
C ASP A 5 41.39 -13.99 -90.56
N THR A 6 40.36 -14.65 -91.07
CA THR A 6 40.27 -16.11 -91.19
C THR A 6 40.36 -16.50 -92.67
N LYS A 7 41.57 -16.45 -93.24
CA LYS A 7 41.82 -17.09 -94.52
C LYS A 7 41.94 -18.61 -94.32
N PRO A 8 41.26 -19.44 -95.11
CA PRO A 8 41.36 -20.89 -95.02
C PRO A 8 42.75 -21.36 -95.48
N ILE A 9 43.31 -22.32 -94.75
CA ILE A 9 44.57 -22.99 -95.07
C ILE A 9 44.36 -23.80 -96.35
N GLU A 10 45.16 -23.54 -97.38
CA GLU A 10 45.18 -24.33 -98.62
C GLU A 10 45.69 -25.76 -98.36
N PRO A 11 45.13 -26.78 -99.04
CA PRO A 11 45.50 -28.17 -98.82
C PRO A 11 46.91 -28.48 -99.34
N VAL A 12 47.57 -29.40 -98.63
CA VAL A 12 48.96 -29.91 -98.79
C VAL A 12 49.23 -30.62 -100.13
N GLN A 13 48.43 -30.39 -101.17
CA GLN A 13 48.58 -30.97 -102.51
C GLN A 13 49.24 -30.04 -103.53
N VAL A 14 49.48 -28.76 -103.21
CA VAL A 14 50.13 -27.80 -104.13
C VAL A 14 51.66 -27.68 -103.91
N ALA A 15 52.18 -28.16 -102.78
CA ALA A 15 53.63 -28.15 -102.47
C ALA A 15 54.42 -29.35 -103.03
N ARG A 16 53.87 -30.04 -104.05
CA ARG A 16 54.49 -31.24 -104.66
C ARG A 16 54.92 -31.06 -106.12
N VAL A 17 55.02 -29.81 -106.60
CA VAL A 17 55.49 -29.45 -107.96
C VAL A 17 56.76 -28.58 -107.95
N LEU A 18 57.32 -28.22 -106.79
CA LEU A 18 58.57 -27.45 -106.69
C LEU A 18 59.84 -28.30 -106.46
N PHE A 19 59.70 -29.62 -106.31
CA PHE A 19 60.84 -30.53 -106.13
C PHE A 19 60.66 -31.86 -106.90
N GLY A 20 61.34 -31.94 -108.03
CA GLY A 20 61.53 -33.09 -108.92
C GLY A 20 61.94 -32.52 -110.27
N GLU A 21 63.10 -32.77 -110.86
CA GLU A 21 63.75 -34.06 -111.03
C GLU A 21 65.18 -33.79 -111.53
N LYS A 22 66.21 -34.25 -110.78
CA LYS A 22 67.60 -34.23 -111.25
C LYS A 22 67.74 -35.25 -112.37
N GLY A 23 67.76 -34.77 -113.62
CA GLY A 23 68.14 -35.56 -114.78
C GLY A 23 69.61 -35.93 -114.76
N ASP A 24 69.90 -37.15 -114.33
CA ASP A 24 71.20 -37.81 -114.45
C ASP A 24 71.37 -38.25 -115.93
N GLN A 25 72.16 -37.52 -116.73
CA GLN A 25 72.67 -38.02 -118.01
C GLN A 25 74.16 -37.73 -118.19
N LYS A 26 74.95 -38.77 -117.88
CA LYS A 26 76.27 -39.02 -118.45
C LYS A 26 76.20 -38.92 -119.99
N LYS A 27 76.95 -37.99 -120.58
CA LYS A 27 77.47 -38.13 -121.95
C LYS A 27 78.97 -37.85 -121.95
N TYR A 28 79.68 -38.75 -122.61
CA TYR A 28 81.12 -38.82 -122.73
C TYR A 28 81.66 -37.67 -123.60
N LYS A 29 82.87 -37.18 -123.23
CA LYS A 29 83.97 -36.50 -123.97
C LYS A 29 83.69 -36.08 -125.44
N THR A 30 84.18 -34.94 -125.94
CA THR A 30 85.62 -34.70 -126.22
C THR A 30 85.92 -33.22 -126.60
N SER A 31 87.04 -32.70 -126.10
CA SER A 31 87.99 -31.71 -126.68
C SER A 31 87.52 -30.35 -127.23
N SER A 32 87.98 -29.26 -126.61
CA SER A 32 88.99 -28.36 -127.20
C SER A 32 89.51 -27.37 -126.15
N SER A 33 90.83 -27.33 -126.03
CA SER A 33 91.63 -26.33 -125.32
C SER A 33 91.32 -24.91 -125.83
N ILE A 34 91.31 -23.92 -124.93
CA ILE A 34 91.84 -22.53 -125.03
C ILE A 34 91.05 -21.60 -124.07
N ASP A 35 91.80 -20.78 -123.33
CA ASP A 35 91.45 -19.64 -122.46
C ASP A 35 90.94 -19.93 -121.03
N GLN A 36 91.86 -19.77 -120.07
CA GLN A 36 91.71 -20.04 -118.63
C GLN A 36 91.88 -18.75 -117.78
N GLU A 37 91.62 -17.59 -118.40
CA GLU A 37 91.84 -16.25 -117.82
C GLU A 37 90.58 -15.36 -117.76
N THR A 38 89.57 -15.53 -118.62
CA THR A 38 88.32 -14.74 -118.56
C THR A 38 87.30 -15.27 -117.55
N ASP A 39 87.27 -16.59 -117.30
CA ASP A 39 86.36 -17.20 -116.32
C ASP A 39 86.66 -16.74 -114.88
N LYS A 40 87.92 -16.38 -114.57
CA LYS A 40 88.31 -15.97 -113.21
C LYS A 40 87.85 -14.57 -112.84
N GLU A 41 87.64 -13.69 -113.82
CA GLU A 41 87.18 -12.32 -113.62
C GLU A 41 85.65 -12.26 -113.50
N GLU A 42 84.94 -13.05 -114.31
CA GLU A 42 83.49 -13.28 -114.15
C GLU A 42 83.17 -13.98 -112.81
N ASP A 43 83.94 -15.00 -112.42
CA ASP A 43 83.83 -15.67 -111.11
C ASP A 43 84.08 -14.69 -109.94
N TYR A 44 84.99 -13.71 -110.09
CA TYR A 44 85.28 -12.70 -109.07
C TYR A 44 84.15 -11.68 -108.92
N ASP A 45 83.57 -11.22 -110.03
CA ASP A 45 82.40 -10.34 -110.03
C ASP A 45 81.16 -11.04 -109.46
N GLU A 46 80.96 -12.32 -109.76
CA GLU A 46 79.91 -13.14 -109.13
C GLU A 46 80.15 -13.29 -107.61
N LEU A 47 81.39 -13.56 -107.19
CA LEU A 47 81.76 -13.63 -105.76
C LEU A 47 81.54 -12.28 -105.04
N SER A 48 81.85 -11.16 -105.69
CA SER A 48 81.67 -9.80 -105.17
C SER A 48 80.20 -9.43 -105.01
N LYS A 49 79.36 -9.85 -105.97
CA LYS A 49 77.90 -9.72 -105.91
C LYS A 49 77.31 -10.60 -104.80
N ASP A 50 77.79 -11.83 -104.66
CA ASP A 50 77.39 -12.74 -103.59
C ASP A 50 77.82 -12.23 -102.20
N LEU A 51 79.02 -11.64 -102.09
CA LEU A 51 79.49 -10.97 -100.88
C LEU A 51 78.58 -9.79 -100.52
N SER A 52 78.24 -8.96 -101.50
CA SER A 52 77.33 -7.81 -101.32
C SER A 52 75.93 -8.26 -100.92
N ASN A 53 75.42 -9.33 -101.52
CA ASN A 53 74.14 -9.94 -101.18
C ASN A 53 74.16 -10.53 -99.75
N CYS A 54 75.23 -11.25 -99.39
CA CYS A 54 75.42 -11.78 -98.04
C CYS A 54 75.47 -10.65 -96.99
N LYS A 55 76.10 -9.52 -97.31
CA LYS A 55 76.13 -8.33 -96.44
C LYS A 55 74.74 -7.73 -96.23
N VAL A 56 73.97 -7.51 -97.31
CA VAL A 56 72.59 -6.99 -97.21
C VAL A 56 71.69 -7.96 -96.43
N GLN A 57 71.84 -9.27 -96.64
CA GLN A 57 71.10 -10.28 -95.87
C GLN A 57 71.49 -10.30 -94.39
N LEU A 58 72.77 -10.10 -94.08
CA LEU A 58 73.26 -9.99 -92.71
C LEU A 58 72.68 -8.74 -92.04
N GLU A 59 72.78 -7.57 -92.68
CA GLU A 59 72.22 -6.31 -92.17
C GLU A 59 70.69 -6.40 -91.97
N ALA A 60 69.97 -7.04 -92.89
CA ALA A 60 68.53 -7.29 -92.74
C ALA A 60 68.21 -8.20 -91.54
N LYS A 61 68.99 -9.29 -91.35
CA LYS A 61 68.86 -10.18 -90.18
C LYS A 61 69.22 -9.49 -88.88
N GLU A 62 70.26 -8.66 -88.87
CA GLU A 62 70.66 -7.84 -87.71
C GLU A 62 69.60 -6.81 -87.36
N GLY A 63 68.98 -6.16 -88.36
CA GLY A 63 67.85 -5.25 -88.17
C GLY A 63 66.62 -5.93 -87.56
N VAL A 64 66.25 -7.12 -88.07
CA VAL A 64 65.15 -7.93 -87.51
C VAL A 64 65.47 -8.39 -86.08
N TYR A 65 66.72 -8.80 -85.83
CA TYR A 65 67.17 -9.19 -84.50
C TYR A 65 67.10 -8.03 -83.50
N LEU A 66 67.60 -6.85 -83.87
CA LEU A 66 67.53 -5.66 -83.02
C LEU A 66 66.08 -5.23 -82.76
N GLN A 67 65.22 -5.28 -83.77
CA GLN A 67 63.79 -5.03 -83.61
C GLN A 67 63.11 -6.05 -82.67
N ALA A 68 63.49 -7.33 -82.75
CA ALA A 68 63.01 -8.37 -81.85
C ALA A 68 63.49 -8.16 -80.41
N MET A 69 64.74 -7.71 -80.22
CA MET A 69 65.29 -7.35 -78.92
C MET A 69 64.56 -6.15 -78.29
N LEU A 70 64.28 -5.10 -79.06
CA LEU A 70 63.50 -3.96 -78.59
C LEU A 70 62.07 -4.36 -78.20
N LYS A 71 61.41 -5.22 -78.98
CA LYS A 71 60.09 -5.78 -78.63
C LYS A 71 60.15 -6.62 -77.35
N LEU A 72 61.18 -7.45 -77.19
CA LEU A 72 61.39 -8.25 -75.99
C LEU A 72 61.59 -7.37 -74.75
N GLU A 73 62.40 -6.31 -74.85
CA GLU A 73 62.62 -5.36 -73.76
C GLU A 73 61.33 -4.61 -73.40
N HIS A 74 60.56 -4.15 -74.40
CA HIS A 74 59.26 -3.54 -74.18
C HIS A 74 58.30 -4.50 -73.46
N HIS A 75 58.22 -5.75 -73.91
CA HIS A 75 57.39 -6.77 -73.25
C HIS A 75 57.85 -7.09 -71.82
N GLN A 76 59.16 -7.09 -71.56
CA GLN A 76 59.70 -7.27 -70.21
C GLN A 76 59.26 -6.12 -69.28
N LYS A 77 59.38 -4.86 -69.74
CA LYS A 77 58.90 -3.69 -68.99
C LYS A 77 57.40 -3.78 -68.68
N THR A 78 56.57 -4.14 -69.67
CA THR A 78 55.12 -4.31 -69.44
C THR A 78 54.80 -5.45 -68.47
N ALA A 79 55.59 -6.54 -68.46
CA ALA A 79 55.39 -7.65 -67.54
C ALA A 79 55.77 -7.26 -66.10
N ASP A 80 56.84 -6.48 -65.94
CA ASP A 80 57.26 -5.96 -64.64
C ASP A 80 56.23 -4.95 -64.10
N GLU A 81 55.71 -4.06 -64.94
CA GLU A 81 54.61 -3.13 -64.61
C GLU A 81 53.36 -3.90 -64.14
N LEU A 82 52.88 -4.88 -64.91
CA LEU A 82 51.75 -5.73 -64.52
C LEU A 82 52.02 -6.50 -63.22
N SER A 83 53.25 -6.98 -63.00
CA SER A 83 53.62 -7.66 -61.75
C SER A 83 53.59 -6.72 -60.54
N THR A 84 54.04 -5.46 -60.70
CA THR A 84 53.94 -4.49 -59.61
C THR A 84 52.49 -4.10 -59.32
N SER A 85 51.66 -3.95 -60.35
CA SER A 85 50.23 -3.68 -60.18
C SER A 85 49.49 -4.85 -59.53
N LEU A 86 49.85 -6.10 -59.86
CA LEU A 86 49.30 -7.29 -59.24
C LEU A 86 49.59 -7.32 -57.74
N LYS A 87 50.85 -7.09 -57.35
CA LYS A 87 51.27 -7.04 -55.93
C LYS A 87 50.53 -5.96 -55.15
N LYS A 88 50.30 -4.78 -55.77
CA LYS A 88 49.51 -3.70 -55.16
C LYS A 88 48.06 -4.13 -54.91
N ALA A 89 47.40 -4.71 -55.91
CA ALA A 89 46.03 -5.21 -55.79
C ALA A 89 45.90 -6.34 -54.76
N GLU A 90 46.91 -7.21 -54.63
CA GLU A 90 46.95 -8.25 -53.59
C GLU A 90 47.01 -7.67 -52.18
N VAL A 91 47.88 -6.68 -51.94
CA VAL A 91 47.99 -6.01 -50.65
C VAL A 91 46.70 -5.26 -50.31
N GLU A 92 46.09 -4.56 -51.28
CA GLU A 92 44.81 -3.87 -51.07
C GLU A 92 43.66 -4.83 -50.76
N ARG A 93 43.57 -5.97 -51.48
CA ARG A 93 42.59 -7.01 -51.20
C ARG A 93 42.76 -7.56 -49.77
N ASP A 94 43.99 -7.89 -49.38
CA ASP A 94 44.26 -8.47 -48.06
C ASP A 94 43.97 -7.46 -46.94
N PHE A 95 44.25 -6.17 -47.17
CA PHE A 95 43.87 -5.08 -46.27
C PHE A 95 42.35 -5.01 -46.06
N TYR A 96 41.56 -4.97 -47.14
CA TYR A 96 40.09 -4.90 -47.02
C TYR A 96 39.48 -6.18 -46.45
N MET A 97 40.08 -7.34 -46.69
CA MET A 97 39.66 -8.61 -46.08
C MET A 97 39.85 -8.60 -44.56
N GLU A 98 40.96 -8.04 -44.08
CA GLU A 98 41.20 -7.94 -42.64
C GLU A 98 40.28 -6.90 -41.98
N GLU A 99 40.02 -5.77 -42.65
CA GLU A 99 39.02 -4.79 -42.21
C GLU A 99 37.61 -5.42 -42.12
N CYS A 100 37.24 -6.27 -43.09
CA CYS A 100 35.99 -7.03 -43.04
C CYS A 100 35.92 -7.99 -41.85
N ARG A 101 37.02 -8.69 -41.57
CA ARG A 101 37.09 -9.63 -40.43
C ARG A 101 36.96 -8.89 -39.10
N ALA A 102 37.68 -7.79 -38.93
CA ALA A 102 37.60 -6.95 -37.73
C ALA A 102 36.18 -6.41 -37.51
N ALA A 103 35.53 -5.92 -38.58
CA ALA A 103 34.15 -5.44 -38.51
C ALA A 103 33.17 -6.57 -38.17
N LYS A 104 33.35 -7.79 -38.72
CA LYS A 104 32.52 -8.96 -38.37
C LYS A 104 32.65 -9.35 -36.91
N TYR A 105 33.86 -9.40 -36.38
CA TYR A 105 34.09 -9.68 -34.96
C TYR A 105 33.36 -8.66 -34.06
N GLN A 106 33.45 -7.37 -34.40
CA GLN A 106 32.76 -6.31 -33.66
C GLN A 106 31.23 -6.41 -33.76
N ILE A 107 30.70 -6.85 -34.89
CA ILE A 107 29.26 -7.14 -35.05
C ILE A 107 28.85 -8.30 -34.15
N GLU A 108 29.57 -9.41 -34.17
CA GLU A 108 29.26 -10.60 -33.35
C GLU A 108 29.31 -10.26 -31.85
N GLU A 109 30.34 -9.54 -31.40
CA GLU A 109 30.46 -9.06 -30.02
C GLU A 109 29.28 -8.17 -29.62
N LEU A 110 28.92 -7.19 -30.45
CA LEU A 110 27.78 -6.31 -30.19
C LEU A 110 26.45 -7.06 -30.23
N GLU A 111 26.27 -8.04 -31.12
CA GLU A 111 25.07 -8.87 -31.20
C GLU A 111 24.87 -9.71 -29.94
N THR A 112 25.95 -10.30 -29.39
CA THR A 112 25.87 -11.03 -28.12
C THR A 112 25.47 -10.11 -26.96
N ARG A 113 26.05 -8.90 -26.89
CA ARG A 113 25.69 -7.90 -25.87
C ARG A 113 24.27 -7.38 -26.02
N VAL A 114 23.80 -7.15 -27.24
CA VAL A 114 22.40 -6.77 -27.55
C VAL A 114 21.44 -7.84 -27.07
N LYS A 115 21.76 -9.13 -27.29
CA LYS A 115 20.94 -10.24 -26.82
C LYS A 115 20.87 -10.31 -25.29
N GLU A 116 22.00 -10.17 -24.61
CA GLU A 116 22.06 -10.14 -23.14
C GLU A 116 21.24 -8.98 -22.54
N VAL A 117 21.39 -7.77 -23.08
CA VAL A 117 20.62 -6.60 -22.63
C VAL A 117 19.12 -6.79 -22.89
N ALA A 118 18.73 -7.39 -24.01
CA ALA A 118 17.33 -7.68 -24.31
C ALA A 118 16.72 -8.72 -23.35
N GLU A 119 17.47 -9.77 -23.00
CA GLU A 119 17.05 -10.78 -22.01
C GLU A 119 16.89 -10.15 -20.62
N ASN A 120 17.86 -9.35 -20.18
CA ASN A 120 17.80 -8.61 -18.91
C ASN A 120 16.60 -7.64 -18.86
N LEU A 121 16.31 -6.94 -19.97
CA LEU A 121 15.16 -6.04 -20.06
C LEU A 121 13.83 -6.81 -19.98
N ALA A 122 13.73 -7.98 -20.63
CA ALA A 122 12.55 -8.83 -20.53
C ALA A 122 12.32 -9.35 -19.09
N GLU A 123 13.38 -9.74 -18.39
CA GLU A 123 13.30 -10.15 -16.98
C GLU A 123 12.91 -8.97 -16.06
N MET A 124 13.47 -7.78 -16.29
CA MET A 124 13.10 -6.56 -15.57
C MET A 124 11.62 -6.20 -15.77
N VAL A 125 11.10 -6.31 -16.99
CA VAL A 125 9.66 -6.08 -17.27
C VAL A 125 8.80 -7.09 -16.52
N LYS A 126 9.14 -8.38 -16.57
CA LYS A 126 8.40 -9.44 -15.88
C LYS A 126 8.39 -9.24 -14.36
N THR A 127 9.53 -8.86 -13.77
CA THR A 127 9.60 -8.57 -12.32
C THR A 127 8.77 -7.34 -11.97
N LYS A 128 8.73 -6.30 -12.83
CA LYS A 128 7.87 -5.13 -12.65
C LYS A 128 6.38 -5.49 -12.70
N GLU A 129 5.97 -6.35 -13.64
CA GLU A 129 4.58 -6.85 -13.72
C GLU A 129 4.18 -7.64 -12.47
N GLN A 130 5.08 -8.49 -11.96
CA GLN A 130 4.87 -9.22 -10.71
C GLN A 130 4.76 -8.27 -9.51
N LEU A 131 5.64 -7.27 -9.42
CA LEU A 131 5.57 -6.25 -8.37
C LEU A 131 4.24 -5.48 -8.44
N LEU A 132 3.78 -5.11 -9.64
CA LEU A 132 2.49 -4.43 -9.82
C LEU A 132 1.32 -5.30 -9.35
N LEU A 133 1.32 -6.59 -9.70
CA LEU A 133 0.33 -7.55 -9.20
C LEU A 133 0.33 -7.61 -7.67
N THR A 134 1.49 -7.80 -7.03
CA THR A 134 1.59 -7.84 -5.57
C THR A 134 1.16 -6.53 -4.90
N LEU A 135 1.40 -5.38 -5.55
CA LEU A 135 0.96 -4.07 -5.07
C LEU A 135 -0.58 -3.95 -5.13
N THR A 136 -1.21 -4.46 -6.20
CA THR A 136 -2.68 -4.48 -6.29
C THR A 136 -3.32 -5.41 -5.27
N GLU A 137 -2.71 -6.58 -5.01
CA GLU A 137 -3.13 -7.50 -3.95
C GLU A 137 -2.97 -6.86 -2.58
N LEU A 138 -1.82 -6.23 -2.31
CA LEU A 138 -1.57 -5.49 -1.07
C LEU A 138 -2.63 -4.41 -0.85
N LYS A 139 -2.93 -3.60 -1.86
CA LYS A 139 -3.98 -2.57 -1.78
C LYS A 139 -5.37 -3.16 -1.52
N ALA A 140 -5.69 -4.31 -2.12
CA ALA A 140 -6.93 -5.03 -1.85
C ALA A 140 -7.00 -5.51 -0.39
N THR A 141 -5.91 -6.09 0.13
CA THR A 141 -5.84 -6.51 1.54
C THR A 141 -5.87 -5.34 2.52
N GLN A 142 -5.29 -4.19 2.16
CA GLN A 142 -5.37 -2.98 2.98
C GLN A 142 -6.81 -2.47 3.07
N ASN A 143 -7.54 -2.44 1.94
CA ASN A 143 -8.96 -2.06 1.94
C ASN A 143 -9.82 -3.06 2.73
N GLU A 144 -9.49 -4.35 2.69
CA GLU A 144 -10.12 -5.39 3.51
C GLU A 144 -9.95 -5.12 5.00
N VAL A 145 -8.71 -4.82 5.43
CA VAL A 145 -8.40 -4.49 6.82
C VAL A 145 -9.18 -3.27 7.29
N VAL A 146 -9.17 -2.18 6.51
CA VAL A 146 -9.94 -0.98 6.83
C VAL A 146 -11.43 -1.30 6.97
N ARG A 147 -11.99 -2.14 6.09
CA ARG A 147 -13.38 -2.56 6.20
C ARG A 147 -13.63 -3.32 7.51
N LEU A 148 -12.79 -4.30 7.83
CA LEU A 148 -12.91 -5.07 9.08
C LEU A 148 -12.76 -4.19 10.33
N GLU A 149 -11.87 -3.19 10.31
CA GLU A 149 -11.72 -2.20 11.38
C GLU A 149 -13.01 -1.38 11.56
N THR A 150 -13.63 -0.93 10.47
CA THR A 150 -14.92 -0.21 10.55
C THR A 150 -16.05 -1.09 11.06
N GLU A 151 -16.10 -2.36 10.64
CA GLU A 151 -17.08 -3.34 11.14
C GLU A 151 -16.87 -3.63 12.63
N LEU A 152 -15.60 -3.75 13.07
CA LEU A 152 -15.24 -3.93 14.48
C LEU A 152 -15.63 -2.71 15.32
N ALA A 153 -15.39 -1.49 14.83
CA ALA A 153 -15.79 -0.27 15.51
C ALA A 153 -17.32 -0.18 15.67
N ALA A 154 -18.08 -0.50 14.61
CA ALA A 154 -19.53 -0.53 14.65
C ALA A 154 -20.06 -1.62 15.62
N ALA A 155 -19.44 -2.81 15.63
CA ALA A 155 -19.76 -3.87 16.57
C ALA A 155 -19.44 -3.46 18.01
N GLY A 156 -18.32 -2.78 18.23
CA GLY A 156 -17.94 -2.22 19.53
C GLY A 156 -18.96 -1.21 20.06
N GLU A 157 -19.41 -0.28 19.21
CA GLU A 157 -20.44 0.71 19.58
C GLU A 157 -21.79 0.04 19.90
N SER A 158 -22.17 -0.98 19.13
CA SER A 158 -23.38 -1.77 19.40
C SER A 158 -23.30 -2.50 20.75
N ASN A 159 -22.15 -3.13 21.05
CA ASN A 159 -21.92 -3.78 22.34
C ASN A 159 -21.99 -2.79 23.50
N PHE A 160 -21.38 -1.61 23.35
CA PHE A 160 -21.48 -0.55 24.36
C PHE A 160 -22.94 -0.13 24.61
N LYS A 161 -23.76 0.01 23.57
CA LYS A 161 -25.21 0.29 23.71
C LYS A 161 -25.96 -0.82 24.45
N VAL A 162 -25.60 -2.09 24.23
CA VAL A 162 -26.21 -3.23 24.95
C VAL A 162 -25.80 -3.22 26.42
N ILE A 163 -24.51 -3.00 26.71
CA ILE A 163 -23.98 -2.91 28.08
C ILE A 163 -24.65 -1.76 28.84
N ALA A 164 -24.70 -0.56 28.26
CA ALA A 164 -25.34 0.60 28.89
C ALA A 164 -26.82 0.36 29.21
N ARG A 165 -27.56 -0.35 28.34
CA ARG A 165 -28.95 -0.75 28.65
C ARG A 165 -29.00 -1.77 29.78
N ALA A 166 -28.11 -2.77 29.77
CA ALA A 166 -28.06 -3.78 30.84
C ALA A 166 -27.79 -3.13 32.20
N GLU A 167 -26.84 -2.19 32.28
CA GLU A 167 -26.55 -1.42 33.49
C GLU A 167 -27.78 -0.62 33.97
N GLN A 168 -28.53 0.01 33.06
CA GLN A 168 -29.77 0.71 33.42
C GLN A 168 -30.83 -0.23 34.00
N TRP A 169 -30.98 -1.42 33.43
CA TRP A 169 -31.90 -2.44 33.95
C TRP A 169 -31.46 -2.96 35.32
N GLU A 170 -30.15 -3.15 35.53
CA GLU A 170 -29.56 -3.57 36.80
C GLU A 170 -29.82 -2.53 37.91
N ILE A 171 -29.54 -1.25 37.64
CA ILE A 171 -29.83 -0.14 38.57
C ILE A 171 -31.33 -0.11 38.92
N THR A 172 -32.19 -0.34 37.94
CA THR A 172 -33.64 -0.35 38.16
C THR A 172 -34.08 -1.55 39.00
N ALA A 173 -33.52 -2.73 38.72
CA ALA A 173 -33.77 -3.95 39.49
C ALA A 173 -33.29 -3.81 40.95
N ASP A 174 -32.15 -3.15 41.17
CA ASP A 174 -31.61 -2.88 42.50
C ASP A 174 -32.49 -1.94 43.31
N LYS A 175 -32.99 -0.86 42.70
CA LYS A 175 -33.97 0.02 43.35
C LYS A 175 -35.25 -0.71 43.72
N GLU A 176 -35.72 -1.62 42.86
CA GLU A 176 -36.91 -2.42 43.16
C GLU A 176 -36.65 -3.45 44.26
N ARG A 177 -35.48 -4.09 44.25
CA ARG A 177 -35.00 -4.99 45.30
C ARG A 177 -34.94 -4.29 46.65
N GLU A 178 -34.43 -3.06 46.71
CA GLU A 178 -34.41 -2.25 47.94
C GLU A 178 -35.82 -1.96 48.46
N LYS A 179 -36.76 -1.56 47.59
CA LYS A 179 -38.17 -1.37 47.99
C LYS A 179 -38.81 -2.65 48.52
N VAL A 180 -38.54 -3.79 47.87
CA VAL A 180 -39.05 -5.09 48.32
C VAL A 180 -38.47 -5.44 49.69
N GLN A 181 -37.18 -5.21 49.91
CA GLN A 181 -36.54 -5.41 51.23
C GLN A 181 -37.18 -4.52 52.30
N GLU A 182 -37.47 -3.26 51.98
CA GLU A 182 -38.14 -2.33 52.89
C GLU A 182 -39.57 -2.75 53.23
N LEU A 183 -40.35 -3.19 52.24
CA LEU A 183 -41.68 -3.76 52.46
C LEU A 183 -41.63 -5.00 53.36
N VAL A 184 -40.64 -5.88 53.18
CA VAL A 184 -40.45 -7.06 54.03
C VAL A 184 -40.12 -6.66 55.47
N ARG A 185 -39.31 -5.61 55.68
CA ARG A 185 -39.02 -5.05 57.00
C ARG A 185 -40.30 -4.56 57.68
N HIS A 186 -41.11 -3.76 56.97
CA HIS A 186 -42.39 -3.27 57.49
C HIS A 186 -43.39 -4.39 57.82
N ILE A 187 -43.48 -5.42 56.98
CA ILE A 187 -44.32 -6.59 57.26
C ILE A 187 -43.86 -7.29 58.55
N SER A 188 -42.55 -7.38 58.77
CA SER A 188 -41.99 -7.99 59.98
C SER A 188 -42.31 -7.17 61.24
N GLU A 189 -42.15 -5.84 61.18
CA GLU A 189 -42.50 -4.91 62.26
C GLU A 189 -44.00 -4.97 62.59
N LEU A 190 -44.86 -4.96 61.56
CA LEU A 190 -46.30 -5.07 61.75
C LEU A 190 -46.66 -6.42 62.39
N ASN A 191 -46.03 -7.52 61.96
CA ASN A 191 -46.26 -8.83 62.56
C ASN A 191 -45.82 -8.88 64.03
N GLU A 192 -44.72 -8.20 64.40
CA GLU A 192 -44.28 -8.07 65.79
C GLU A 192 -45.30 -7.26 66.61
N VAL A 193 -45.78 -6.12 66.10
CA VAL A 193 -46.82 -5.33 66.77
C VAL A 193 -48.11 -6.13 66.94
N ILE A 194 -48.55 -6.87 65.91
CA ILE A 194 -49.71 -7.76 65.99
C ILE A 194 -49.49 -8.84 67.06
N TYR A 195 -48.29 -9.42 67.13
CA TYR A 195 -47.95 -10.41 68.14
C TYR A 195 -48.00 -9.80 69.55
N MET A 196 -47.39 -8.64 69.76
CA MET A 196 -47.42 -7.93 71.04
C MET A 196 -48.84 -7.53 71.46
N SER A 197 -49.66 -7.05 70.51
CA SER A 197 -51.07 -6.75 70.73
C SER A 197 -51.89 -7.99 71.13
N LYS A 198 -51.66 -9.13 70.47
CA LYS A 198 -52.29 -10.41 70.85
C LYS A 198 -51.91 -10.84 72.26
N MET A 199 -50.64 -10.71 72.64
CA MET A 199 -50.20 -11.03 74.01
C MET A 199 -50.85 -10.10 75.04
N ALA A 200 -50.90 -8.80 74.78
CA ALA A 200 -51.59 -7.84 75.65
C ALA A 200 -53.09 -8.13 75.79
N ALA A 201 -53.77 -8.51 74.70
CA ALA A 201 -55.17 -8.92 74.73
C ALA A 201 -55.39 -10.16 75.59
N ILE A 202 -54.54 -11.18 75.45
CA ILE A 202 -54.59 -12.40 76.27
C ILE A 202 -54.40 -12.05 77.76
N ASP A 203 -53.46 -11.17 78.10
CA ASP A 203 -53.21 -10.80 79.49
C ASP A 203 -54.36 -9.95 80.07
N ALA A 204 -54.95 -9.06 79.28
CA ALA A 204 -56.17 -8.33 79.67
C ALA A 204 -57.37 -9.28 79.88
N GLU A 205 -57.54 -10.30 79.02
CA GLU A 205 -58.58 -11.33 79.20
C GLU A 205 -58.37 -12.12 80.49
N LYS A 206 -57.12 -12.50 80.83
CA LYS A 206 -56.80 -13.17 82.10
C LYS A 206 -57.15 -12.28 83.30
N GLU A 207 -56.83 -11.00 83.24
CA GLU A 207 -57.16 -10.03 84.30
C GLU A 207 -58.68 -9.89 84.46
N GLN A 208 -59.42 -9.78 83.35
CA GLN A 208 -60.89 -9.79 83.39
C GLN A 208 -61.44 -11.07 84.02
N CYS A 209 -60.92 -12.24 83.66
CA CYS A 209 -61.32 -13.50 84.29
C CYS A 209 -61.03 -13.51 85.81
N ALA A 210 -59.90 -12.94 86.23
CA ALA A 210 -59.56 -12.84 87.66
C ALA A 210 -60.54 -11.92 88.41
N ILE A 211 -60.86 -10.74 87.85
CA ILE A 211 -61.85 -9.80 88.43
C ILE A 211 -63.23 -10.46 88.50
N LEU A 212 -63.66 -11.15 87.44
CA LEU A 212 -64.95 -11.86 87.44
C LEU A 212 -64.99 -12.98 88.50
N ALA A 213 -63.89 -13.70 88.71
CA ALA A 213 -63.80 -14.72 89.76
C ALA A 213 -63.87 -14.10 91.16
N GLU A 214 -63.21 -12.97 91.39
CA GLU A 214 -63.29 -12.21 92.66
C GLU A 214 -64.71 -11.70 92.92
N ASN A 215 -65.34 -11.05 91.94
CA ASN A 215 -66.72 -10.58 92.04
C ASN A 215 -67.70 -11.73 92.34
N ASN A 216 -67.54 -12.89 91.68
CA ASN A 216 -68.37 -14.06 91.95
C ASN A 216 -68.17 -14.57 93.38
N ALA A 217 -66.93 -14.62 93.89
CA ALA A 217 -66.66 -15.01 95.27
C ALA A 217 -67.27 -14.02 96.28
N GLU A 218 -67.21 -12.71 95.99
CA GLU A 218 -67.86 -11.68 96.81
C GLU A 218 -69.38 -11.80 96.79
N ILE A 219 -69.98 -12.08 95.62
CA ILE A 219 -71.42 -12.36 95.48
C ILE A 219 -71.78 -13.62 96.29
N GLU A 220 -71.05 -14.73 96.15
CA GLU A 220 -71.31 -15.97 96.91
C GLU A 220 -71.27 -15.69 98.42
N PHE A 221 -70.25 -14.98 98.90
CA PHE A 221 -70.14 -14.57 100.29
C PHE A 221 -71.29 -13.67 100.75
N ALA A 222 -71.71 -12.71 99.91
CA ALA A 222 -72.86 -11.85 100.20
C ALA A 222 -74.17 -12.65 100.24
N THR A 223 -74.34 -13.64 99.36
CA THR A 223 -75.53 -14.51 99.34
C THR A 223 -75.57 -15.42 100.58
N GLU A 224 -74.45 -15.95 101.03
CA GLU A 224 -74.37 -16.77 102.25
C GLU A 224 -74.73 -15.92 103.48
N LYS A 225 -74.18 -14.70 103.60
CA LYS A 225 -74.57 -13.75 104.65
C LYS A 225 -76.04 -13.36 104.60
N ALA A 226 -76.58 -13.15 103.40
CA ALA A 226 -78.00 -12.85 103.23
C ALA A 226 -78.87 -14.04 103.68
N PHE A 227 -78.46 -15.27 103.39
CA PHE A 227 -79.12 -16.49 103.85
C PHE A 227 -79.09 -16.61 105.37
N GLU A 228 -77.93 -16.40 106.02
CA GLU A 228 -77.83 -16.38 107.49
C GLU A 228 -78.73 -15.30 108.11
N ALA A 229 -78.79 -14.11 107.51
CA ALA A 229 -79.66 -13.03 107.97
C ALA A 229 -81.15 -13.38 107.81
N GLN A 230 -81.50 -14.04 106.70
CA GLN A 230 -82.84 -14.53 106.45
C GLN A 230 -83.26 -15.61 107.44
N GLU A 231 -82.38 -16.57 107.75
CA GLU A 231 -82.61 -17.61 108.76
C GLU A 231 -82.87 -16.99 110.14
N LYS A 232 -82.02 -16.04 110.57
CA LYS A 232 -82.23 -15.29 111.82
C LYS A 232 -83.57 -14.55 111.85
N LEU A 233 -83.95 -13.94 110.72
CA LEU A 233 -85.24 -13.24 110.61
C LEU A 233 -86.42 -14.21 110.67
N GLU A 234 -86.30 -15.40 110.09
CA GLU A 234 -87.30 -16.45 110.15
C GLU A 234 -87.43 -17.05 111.58
N ASP A 235 -86.32 -17.16 112.31
CA ASP A 235 -86.33 -17.48 113.74
C ASP A 235 -87.01 -16.41 114.59
N MET A 236 -86.70 -15.12 114.35
CA MET A 236 -87.42 -14.02 115.02
C MET A 236 -88.91 -14.01 114.66
N LYS A 237 -89.28 -14.32 113.41
CA LYS A 237 -90.68 -14.48 113.01
C LYS A 237 -91.36 -15.61 113.79
N ARG A 238 -90.71 -16.77 113.93
CA ARG A 238 -91.21 -17.88 114.76
C ARG A 238 -91.36 -17.48 116.23
N GLN A 239 -90.43 -16.69 116.78
CA GLN A 239 -90.55 -16.13 118.12
C GLN A 239 -91.76 -15.18 118.24
N LEU A 240 -91.92 -14.26 117.28
CA LEU A 240 -93.03 -13.32 117.23
C LEU A 240 -94.39 -14.05 117.08
N GLU A 241 -94.46 -15.10 116.27
CA GLU A 241 -95.66 -15.95 116.18
C GLU A 241 -95.98 -16.61 117.53
N GLY A 242 -94.96 -17.08 118.26
CA GLY A 242 -95.11 -17.57 119.63
C GLY A 242 -95.58 -16.49 120.61
N GLU A 243 -95.04 -15.26 120.52
CA GLU A 243 -95.52 -14.11 121.28
C GLU A 243 -96.96 -13.76 120.93
N HIS A 244 -97.34 -13.74 119.66
CA HIS A 244 -98.70 -13.49 119.21
C HIS A 244 -99.65 -14.60 119.67
N GLU A 245 -99.21 -15.86 119.79
CA GLU A 245 -100.02 -16.93 120.38
C GLU A 245 -100.23 -16.70 121.89
N LEU A 246 -99.21 -16.21 122.60
CA LEU A 246 -99.33 -15.79 124.00
C LEU A 246 -100.21 -14.54 124.15
N GLU A 247 -100.11 -13.57 123.23
CA GLU A 247 -100.95 -12.39 123.16
C GLU A 247 -102.39 -12.79 122.86
N ASN A 248 -102.65 -13.72 121.95
CA ASN A 248 -103.99 -14.28 121.72
C ASN A 248 -104.54 -14.97 122.98
N LYS A 249 -103.70 -15.71 123.72
CA LYS A 249 -104.08 -16.28 125.03
C LYS A 249 -104.36 -15.18 126.05
N LEU A 250 -103.61 -14.08 126.02
CA LEU A 250 -103.83 -12.91 126.88
C LEU A 250 -105.11 -12.18 126.49
N LEU A 251 -105.39 -12.00 125.21
CA LEU A 251 -106.61 -11.42 124.65
C LEU A 251 -107.83 -12.26 125.03
N ALA A 252 -107.77 -13.59 124.86
CA ALA A 252 -108.85 -14.47 125.33
C ALA A 252 -109.05 -14.38 126.85
N LYS A 253 -107.97 -14.26 127.63
CA LYS A 253 -108.08 -13.97 129.08
C LYS A 253 -108.60 -12.56 129.35
N SER A 254 -108.27 -11.57 128.52
CA SER A 254 -108.76 -10.20 128.60
C SER A 254 -110.24 -10.14 128.27
N GLU A 255 -110.73 -10.89 127.29
CA GLU A 255 -112.15 -11.03 126.99
C GLU A 255 -112.91 -11.65 128.18
N VAL A 256 -112.28 -12.58 128.92
CA VAL A 256 -112.83 -13.09 130.19
C VAL A 256 -112.82 -12.00 131.29
N VAL A 257 -111.78 -11.17 131.34
CA VAL A 257 -111.75 -10.01 132.24
C VAL A 257 -112.83 -9.00 131.85
N ASP A 258 -113.03 -8.70 130.57
CA ASP A 258 -114.04 -7.79 130.05
C ASP A 258 -115.46 -8.34 130.28
N LEU A 259 -115.66 -9.66 130.24
CA LEU A 259 -116.91 -10.30 130.67
C LEU A 259 -117.17 -10.11 132.18
N LEU A 260 -116.17 -10.34 133.04
CA LEU A 260 -116.26 -10.09 134.49
C LEU A 260 -116.41 -8.59 134.82
N GLN A 261 -115.80 -7.71 134.02
CA GLN A 261 -115.90 -6.26 134.12
C GLN A 261 -117.25 -5.76 133.59
N SER A 262 -117.87 -6.46 132.62
CA SER A 262 -119.22 -6.18 132.12
C SER A 262 -120.32 -6.59 133.11
N GLU A 263 -120.11 -7.66 133.89
CA GLU A 263 -120.97 -7.99 135.04
C GLU A 263 -120.84 -6.95 136.17
N LEU A 264 -119.62 -6.45 136.42
CA LEU A 264 -119.37 -5.42 137.45
C LEU A 264 -119.95 -4.05 137.07
N ASN A 265 -119.90 -3.69 135.77
CA ASN A 265 -120.36 -2.40 135.26
C ASN A 265 -121.86 -2.35 134.89
N GLN A 266 -122.62 -3.44 135.07
CA GLN A 266 -124.09 -3.44 134.96
C GLN A 266 -124.79 -2.94 136.24
N ALA A 267 -124.06 -2.74 137.34
CA ALA A 267 -124.61 -2.37 138.65
C ALA A 267 -124.29 -0.95 139.17
N PHE A 268 -123.66 -0.06 138.40
CA PHE A 268 -123.42 1.32 138.87
C PHE A 268 -123.50 2.37 137.77
N GLY A 269 -124.48 3.27 137.93
CA GLY A 269 -124.90 4.23 136.92
C GLY A 269 -124.10 5.53 136.84
N SER A 270 -124.14 6.05 135.62
CA SER A 270 -124.36 7.45 135.23
C SER A 270 -123.22 8.48 135.39
N LEU A 271 -122.75 8.88 134.20
CA LEU A 271 -122.49 10.24 133.70
C LEU A 271 -121.04 10.72 133.46
N SER A 272 -120.89 11.18 132.21
CA SER A 272 -120.17 12.38 131.73
C SER A 272 -118.68 12.29 131.39
N SER A 273 -118.45 12.30 130.08
CA SER A 273 -117.60 13.21 129.29
C SER A 273 -116.22 13.63 129.83
N SER A 274 -115.17 13.53 128.99
CA SER A 274 -114.35 14.69 128.60
C SER A 274 -113.22 14.30 127.62
N GLU A 275 -112.90 15.27 126.77
CA GLU A 275 -112.06 15.38 125.58
C GLU A 275 -110.53 15.46 125.81
N LYS A 276 -109.69 14.95 124.87
CA LYS A 276 -108.56 15.69 124.25
C LYS A 276 -107.75 14.95 123.15
N ALA A 277 -107.60 15.67 122.02
CA ALA A 277 -106.37 16.03 121.31
C ALA A 277 -105.73 15.14 120.19
N ASN A 278 -105.43 15.87 119.09
CA ASN A 278 -104.30 15.78 118.13
C ASN A 278 -104.30 14.64 117.10
N SER A 279 -103.70 14.73 115.91
CA SER A 279 -103.08 15.77 115.05
C SER A 279 -102.44 14.97 113.92
N ASP A 280 -102.80 15.14 112.63
CA ASP A 280 -101.94 14.62 111.56
C ASP A 280 -102.14 15.22 110.16
N ALA A 281 -101.01 15.28 109.45
CA ALA A 281 -100.80 15.26 108.01
C ALA A 281 -101.18 16.49 107.15
N ILE A 282 -100.15 17.21 106.65
CA ILE A 282 -99.94 17.58 105.22
C ILE A 282 -98.47 18.03 105.06
N ASN A 283 -97.65 17.16 104.48
CA ASN A 283 -96.42 17.50 103.76
C ASN A 283 -96.20 16.41 102.70
N LYS A 284 -97.01 16.49 101.65
CA LYS A 284 -96.94 15.68 100.44
C LYS A 284 -96.91 16.65 99.26
N LEU A 285 -95.75 17.27 99.02
CA LEU A 285 -95.38 18.01 97.80
C LEU A 285 -93.91 18.47 97.93
N LYS A 286 -92.97 17.51 97.95
CA LYS A 286 -91.52 17.80 97.87
C LYS A 286 -90.73 16.70 97.13
N SER A 287 -91.38 15.93 96.25
CA SER A 287 -90.73 14.77 95.63
C SER A 287 -90.95 14.68 94.11
N ASP A 288 -91.27 15.79 93.45
CA ASP A 288 -91.39 15.87 91.97
C ASP A 288 -90.39 16.87 91.34
N MET A 289 -89.22 17.09 91.96
CA MET A 289 -88.14 17.93 91.43
C MET A 289 -86.78 17.25 91.54
N GLN A 290 -86.69 15.99 91.09
CA GLN A 290 -85.42 15.26 91.06
C GLN A 290 -85.39 14.20 89.94
N ILE A 291 -85.78 14.57 88.72
CA ILE A 291 -85.58 13.73 87.51
C ILE A 291 -85.05 14.54 86.30
N ASN A 292 -85.07 15.89 86.31
CA ASN A 292 -84.65 16.70 85.15
C ASN A 292 -83.20 17.23 85.19
N GLU A 293 -82.32 16.68 86.02
CA GLU A 293 -80.95 17.21 86.22
C GLU A 293 -79.83 16.24 85.80
N THR A 294 -80.15 15.08 85.20
CA THR A 294 -79.15 14.12 84.70
C THR A 294 -79.07 14.01 83.19
N GLU A 295 -80.13 14.38 82.44
CA GLU A 295 -80.13 14.33 80.97
C GLU A 295 -79.42 15.54 80.31
N ASN A 296 -79.29 16.67 81.01
CA ASN A 296 -78.55 17.85 80.51
C ASN A 296 -77.02 17.70 80.60
N SER A 297 -76.50 16.75 81.39
CA SER A 297 -75.05 16.55 81.55
C SER A 297 -74.46 15.71 80.42
N GLU A 298 -75.19 14.70 79.93
CA GLU A 298 -74.71 13.83 78.84
C GLU A 298 -74.78 14.53 77.47
N GLN A 299 -75.81 15.35 77.25
CA GLN A 299 -75.93 16.15 76.03
C GLN A 299 -74.86 17.25 75.93
N ALA A 300 -74.42 17.81 77.07
CA ALA A 300 -73.32 18.78 77.13
C ALA A 300 -71.94 18.15 76.83
N LEU A 301 -71.67 16.93 77.32
CA LEU A 301 -70.41 16.21 77.04
C LEU A 301 -70.30 15.78 75.58
N TYR A 302 -71.41 15.38 74.96
CA TYR A 302 -71.45 15.05 73.53
C TYR A 302 -71.22 16.27 72.64
N ILE A 303 -71.83 17.42 72.96
CA ILE A 303 -71.58 18.69 72.25
C ILE A 303 -70.11 19.12 72.42
N GLN A 304 -69.54 18.98 73.61
CA GLN A 304 -68.13 19.32 73.85
C GLN A 304 -67.16 18.44 73.05
N THR A 305 -67.47 17.17 72.86
CA THR A 305 -66.65 16.24 72.06
C THR A 305 -66.73 16.60 70.57
N LEU A 306 -67.93 16.90 70.06
CA LEU A 306 -68.11 17.37 68.69
C LEU A 306 -67.43 18.73 68.43
N GLU A 307 -67.42 19.63 69.41
CA GLU A 307 -66.69 20.90 69.31
C GLU A 307 -65.17 20.70 69.30
N MET A 308 -64.63 19.74 70.08
CA MET A 308 -63.22 19.38 70.03
C MET A 308 -62.84 18.77 68.67
N GLU A 309 -63.63 17.83 68.14
CA GLU A 309 -63.41 17.24 66.81
C GLU A 309 -63.50 18.29 65.69
N LEU A 310 -64.46 19.22 65.77
CA LEU A 310 -64.59 20.31 64.80
C LEU A 310 -63.37 21.24 64.83
N ASN A 311 -62.86 21.55 66.02
CA ASN A 311 -61.64 22.35 66.16
C ASN A 311 -60.40 21.60 65.66
N GLN A 312 -60.32 20.28 65.85
CA GLN A 312 -59.25 19.45 65.30
C GLN A 312 -59.28 19.44 63.76
N PHE A 313 -60.44 19.20 63.16
CA PHE A 313 -60.59 19.24 61.69
C PHE A 313 -60.26 20.62 61.11
N LYS A 314 -60.56 21.70 61.85
CA LYS A 314 -60.22 23.06 61.43
C LYS A 314 -58.71 23.29 61.39
N GLU A 315 -57.97 22.71 62.34
CA GLU A 315 -56.51 22.76 62.36
C GLU A 315 -55.90 21.91 61.24
N ASP A 316 -56.41 20.70 61.02
CA ASP A 316 -55.94 19.84 59.93
C ASP A 316 -56.16 20.51 58.55
N ILE A 317 -57.26 21.24 58.37
CA ILE A 317 -57.52 22.05 57.16
C ILE A 317 -56.52 23.20 57.03
N ASN A 318 -56.10 23.83 58.14
CA ASN A 318 -55.08 24.88 58.09
C ASN A 318 -53.72 24.32 57.67
N ILE A 319 -53.29 23.20 58.26
CA ILE A 319 -52.03 22.51 57.91
C ILE A 319 -52.04 22.11 56.43
N ALA A 320 -53.12 21.48 55.95
CA ALA A 320 -53.26 21.10 54.55
C ALA A 320 -53.25 22.31 53.60
N ASN A 321 -53.83 23.44 53.99
CA ASN A 321 -53.78 24.67 53.19
C ASN A 321 -52.37 25.28 53.13
N GLU A 322 -51.60 25.21 54.21
CA GLU A 322 -50.19 25.65 54.23
C GLU A 322 -49.32 24.78 53.32
N GLU A 323 -49.50 23.46 53.36
CA GLU A 323 -48.82 22.51 52.45
C GLU A 323 -49.18 22.77 50.98
N VAL A 324 -50.45 23.01 50.67
CA VAL A 324 -50.89 23.42 49.31
C VAL A 324 -50.24 24.75 48.92
N GLY A 325 -50.05 25.68 49.86
CA GLY A 325 -49.32 26.93 49.66
C GLY A 325 -47.86 26.70 49.29
N HIS A 326 -47.16 25.81 50.01
CA HIS A 326 -45.77 25.44 49.72
C HIS A 326 -45.63 24.76 48.36
N LEU A 327 -46.48 23.78 48.07
CA LEU A 327 -46.48 23.08 46.77
C LEU A 327 -46.79 24.03 45.61
N LYS A 328 -47.65 25.03 45.82
CA LYS A 328 -47.93 26.07 44.83
C LYS A 328 -46.71 26.95 44.56
N TRP A 329 -45.96 27.32 45.60
CA TRP A 329 -44.72 28.08 45.45
C TRP A 329 -43.64 27.27 44.71
N ASP A 330 -43.48 25.99 45.06
CA ASP A 330 -42.55 25.09 44.36
C ASP A 330 -42.94 24.90 42.89
N LEU A 331 -44.23 24.77 42.59
CA LEU A 331 -44.75 24.69 41.22
C LEU A 331 -44.42 25.96 40.42
N GLU A 332 -44.59 27.14 41.02
CA GLU A 332 -44.31 28.42 40.37
C GLU A 332 -42.81 28.62 40.14
N LEU A 333 -41.97 28.22 41.12
CA LEU A 333 -40.52 28.23 40.99
C LEU A 333 -40.05 27.30 39.87
N LEU A 334 -40.49 26.03 39.88
CA LEU A 334 -40.10 25.03 38.88
C LEU A 334 -40.61 25.40 37.49
N SER A 335 -41.81 25.98 37.39
CA SER A 335 -42.33 26.53 36.13
C SER A 335 -41.47 27.67 35.60
N GLY A 336 -40.93 28.53 36.48
CA GLY A 336 -40.01 29.60 36.11
C GLY A 336 -38.66 29.07 35.61
N GLU A 337 -38.11 28.06 36.27
CA GLU A 337 -36.87 27.39 35.85
C GLU A 337 -37.04 26.67 34.50
N LEU A 338 -38.18 25.99 34.30
CA LEU A 338 -38.50 25.34 33.03
C LEU A 338 -38.58 26.35 31.88
N LEU A 339 -39.21 27.52 32.12
CA LEU A 339 -39.26 28.59 31.12
C LEU A 339 -37.86 29.13 30.77
N LYS A 340 -36.98 29.32 31.75
CA LYS A 340 -35.59 29.75 31.51
C LYS A 340 -34.81 28.70 30.71
N ALA A 341 -34.87 27.43 31.11
CA ALA A 341 -34.22 26.35 30.38
C ALA A 341 -34.74 26.24 28.93
N ARG A 342 -36.05 26.45 28.72
CA ARG A 342 -36.64 26.48 27.38
C ARG A 342 -36.09 27.63 26.53
N THR A 343 -35.93 28.82 27.09
CA THR A 343 -35.34 29.95 26.35
C THR A 343 -33.86 29.74 26.03
N GLU A 344 -33.09 29.14 26.95
CA GLU A 344 -31.68 28.79 26.71
C GLU A 344 -31.53 27.74 25.61
N ILE A 345 -32.39 26.72 25.58
CA ILE A 345 -32.42 25.72 24.49
C ILE A 345 -32.71 26.37 23.13
N GLU A 346 -33.67 27.30 23.07
CA GLU A 346 -33.99 27.97 21.80
C GLU A 346 -32.82 28.87 21.33
N GLU A 347 -32.10 29.50 22.25
CA GLU A 347 -30.88 30.26 21.93
C GLU A 347 -29.75 29.34 21.43
N ILE A 348 -29.51 28.22 22.10
CA ILE A 348 -28.53 27.21 21.68
C ILE A 348 -28.87 26.69 20.28
N LYS A 349 -30.14 26.39 20.02
CA LYS A 349 -30.62 25.94 18.72
C LYS A 349 -30.41 27.00 17.64
N GLY A 350 -30.64 28.28 17.96
CA GLY A 350 -30.31 29.40 17.06
C GLY A 350 -28.81 29.44 16.74
N ARG A 351 -27.94 29.32 17.75
CA ARG A 351 -26.48 29.26 17.58
C ARG A 351 -26.04 28.05 16.76
N GLU A 352 -26.66 26.89 16.96
CA GLU A 352 -26.39 25.67 16.18
C GLU A 352 -26.75 25.86 14.70
N THR A 353 -27.93 26.41 14.40
CA THR A 353 -28.31 26.69 13.00
C THR A 353 -27.36 27.67 12.31
N ALA A 354 -26.93 28.72 13.01
CA ALA A 354 -25.95 29.66 12.48
C ALA A 354 -24.57 29.00 12.21
N ALA A 355 -24.11 28.12 13.10
CA ALA A 355 -22.89 27.37 12.89
C ALA A 355 -23.01 26.37 11.73
N GLN A 356 -24.18 25.74 11.55
CA GLN A 356 -24.45 24.87 10.40
C GLN A 356 -24.41 25.65 9.08
N ASP A 357 -24.96 26.86 9.04
CA ASP A 357 -24.90 27.75 7.88
C ASP A 357 -23.45 28.18 7.56
N GLU A 358 -22.65 28.50 8.57
CA GLU A 358 -21.21 28.82 8.40
C GLU A 358 -20.42 27.63 7.87
N ILE A 359 -20.67 26.42 8.39
CA ILE A 359 -20.05 25.18 7.88
C ILE A 359 -20.43 24.96 6.41
N ALA A 360 -21.69 25.20 6.02
CA ALA A 360 -22.12 25.08 4.63
C ALA A 360 -21.42 26.11 3.72
N LEU A 361 -21.25 27.35 4.20
CA LEU A 361 -20.53 28.40 3.49
C LEU A 361 -19.06 28.05 3.28
N LEU A 362 -18.35 27.63 4.34
CA LEU A 362 -16.95 27.20 4.26
C LEU A 362 -16.75 25.99 3.34
N LYS A 363 -17.69 25.03 3.34
CA LYS A 363 -17.66 23.91 2.38
C LYS A 363 -17.77 24.39 0.94
N SER A 364 -18.65 25.35 0.65
CA SER A 364 -18.79 25.90 -0.69
C SER A 364 -17.55 26.68 -1.15
N GLU A 365 -16.87 27.40 -0.23
CA GLU A 365 -15.62 28.09 -0.51
C GLU A 365 -14.48 27.11 -0.76
N LEU A 366 -14.38 26.04 0.03
CA LEU A 366 -13.41 24.96 -0.17
C LEU A 366 -13.59 24.29 -1.53
N ASP A 367 -14.82 23.98 -1.94
CA ASP A 367 -15.09 23.39 -3.25
C ASP A 367 -14.78 24.37 -4.39
N LYS A 368 -15.02 25.67 -4.18
CA LYS A 368 -14.60 26.73 -5.10
C LYS A 368 -13.08 26.81 -5.23
N GLU A 369 -12.33 26.72 -4.14
CA GLU A 369 -10.86 26.69 -4.17
C GLU A 369 -10.32 25.43 -4.82
N LYS A 370 -10.89 24.25 -4.51
CA LYS A 370 -10.55 23.00 -5.18
C LYS A 370 -10.77 23.10 -6.70
N SER A 371 -11.89 23.69 -7.14
CA SER A 371 -12.13 23.91 -8.57
C SER A 371 -11.10 24.83 -9.21
N LYS A 372 -10.64 25.88 -8.51
CA LYS A 372 -9.55 26.75 -8.99
C LYS A 372 -8.24 25.98 -9.09
N ILE A 373 -7.87 25.17 -8.10
CA ILE A 373 -6.66 24.34 -8.13
C ILE A 373 -6.68 23.41 -9.34
N THR A 374 -7.77 22.67 -9.56
CA THR A 374 -7.89 21.79 -10.74
C THR A 374 -7.82 22.55 -12.06
N SER A 375 -8.24 23.82 -12.11
CA SER A 375 -8.12 24.66 -13.30
C SER A 375 -6.71 25.23 -13.50
N VAL A 376 -5.97 25.50 -12.42
CA VAL A 376 -4.57 25.93 -12.44
C VAL A 376 -3.67 24.77 -12.82
N GLU A 377 -3.87 23.59 -12.24
CA GLU A 377 -3.16 22.35 -12.62
C GLU A 377 -3.41 21.98 -14.08
N ALA A 378 -4.64 22.16 -14.59
CA ALA A 378 -4.95 21.94 -16.01
C ALA A 378 -4.41 23.03 -16.95
N ALA A 379 -4.07 24.22 -16.44
CA ALA A 379 -3.41 25.28 -17.18
C ALA A 379 -1.88 25.14 -17.14
N GLU A 380 -1.33 24.67 -16.02
CA GLU A 380 0.08 24.33 -15.81
C GLU A 380 0.48 23.13 -16.68
N ALA A 381 -0.32 22.07 -16.73
CA ALA A 381 -0.12 20.96 -17.67
C ALA A 381 -0.18 21.39 -19.14
N ARG A 382 -0.89 22.49 -19.47
CA ARG A 382 -0.89 23.07 -20.81
C ARG A 382 0.33 23.97 -21.07
N SER A 383 0.81 24.69 -20.06
CA SER A 383 2.04 25.49 -20.12
C SER A 383 3.28 24.61 -20.26
N GLU A 384 3.38 23.52 -19.50
CA GLU A 384 4.46 22.53 -19.63
C GLU A 384 4.41 21.81 -20.98
N SER A 385 3.20 21.53 -21.53
CA SER A 385 3.09 21.00 -22.90
C SER A 385 3.50 22.03 -23.97
N ALA A 386 3.28 23.33 -23.74
CA ALA A 386 3.64 24.40 -24.67
C ALA A 386 5.14 24.78 -24.61
N GLU A 387 5.80 24.65 -23.46
CA GLU A 387 7.26 24.74 -23.33
C GLU A 387 7.96 23.51 -23.95
N SER A 388 7.33 22.33 -23.92
CA SER A 388 7.87 21.12 -24.57
C SER A 388 7.72 21.10 -26.11
N VAL A 389 6.82 21.92 -26.67
CA VAL A 389 6.58 22.03 -28.13
C VAL A 389 7.46 23.09 -28.80
N PHE A 390 8.16 23.93 -28.03
CA PHE A 390 9.11 24.91 -28.58
C PHE A 390 10.55 24.39 -28.79
N TYR A 391 10.80 23.08 -28.59
CA TYR A 391 12.13 22.47 -28.77
C TYR A 391 12.22 21.41 -29.89
N TYR A 392 11.15 21.15 -30.66
CA TYR A 392 11.18 20.10 -31.69
C TYR A 392 10.42 20.40 -32.99
N ASP A 393 10.30 21.67 -33.40
CA ASP A 393 9.95 21.96 -34.80
C ASP A 393 10.80 23.09 -35.37
N VAL A 394 11.30 22.86 -36.59
CA VAL A 394 12.21 23.69 -37.40
C VAL A 394 13.72 23.44 -37.20
N GLU A 395 14.13 22.18 -37.37
CA GLU A 395 15.40 21.86 -38.03
C GLU A 395 15.13 20.95 -39.24
N ALA A 396 14.52 21.54 -40.28
CA ALA A 396 14.43 20.95 -41.61
C ALA A 396 14.23 22.05 -42.67
N GLU A 397 15.26 22.88 -42.93
CA GLU A 397 15.58 23.45 -44.25
C GLU A 397 16.82 24.38 -44.13
N VAL A 398 18.00 23.93 -44.59
CA VAL A 398 18.65 24.39 -45.86
C VAL A 398 19.50 25.67 -45.71
N VAL A 399 20.83 25.45 -45.68
CA VAL A 399 21.91 26.17 -46.42
C VAL A 399 22.53 27.47 -45.84
N SER A 400 23.87 27.39 -45.75
CA SER A 400 24.92 28.39 -46.04
C SER A 400 25.85 28.82 -44.90
N GLU A 401 27.15 28.62 -45.17
CA GLU A 401 28.34 29.41 -44.76
C GLU A 401 28.85 29.26 -43.31
N GLU A 402 29.99 28.58 -43.10
CA GLU A 402 31.36 29.16 -43.00
C GLU A 402 31.47 30.19 -41.86
N SER A 403 32.33 30.09 -40.84
CA SER A 403 33.76 29.77 -40.82
C SER A 403 34.28 29.72 -39.36
N GLU A 404 35.30 28.90 -39.16
CA GLU A 404 36.45 29.04 -38.24
C GLU A 404 36.38 30.05 -37.06
N ASN A 405 36.60 29.60 -35.81
CA ASN A 405 37.94 29.41 -35.22
C ASN A 405 37.95 29.51 -33.67
N SER A 406 38.57 28.53 -33.03
CA SER A 406 39.26 28.54 -31.72
C SER A 406 38.54 29.09 -30.47
N ARG A 407 38.52 28.32 -29.36
CA ARG A 407 39.57 28.35 -28.31
C ARG A 407 39.13 27.57 -27.04
N PHE A 408 39.98 26.63 -26.65
CA PHE A 408 40.20 26.08 -25.29
C PHE A 408 39.79 27.02 -24.13
N ILE A 409 39.10 26.52 -23.09
CA ILE A 409 39.53 26.44 -21.66
C ILE A 409 38.68 25.36 -20.91
N LYS A 410 39.34 24.70 -19.95
CA LYS A 410 39.04 23.52 -19.10
C LYS A 410 37.79 23.57 -18.17
N PRO A 411 37.38 22.40 -17.62
CA PRO A 411 36.31 22.25 -16.63
C PRO A 411 36.82 22.43 -15.18
N GLN A 412 35.93 22.77 -14.25
CA GLN A 412 36.23 22.65 -12.81
C GLN A 412 35.02 22.21 -11.98
N ASN A 413 35.10 20.97 -11.52
CA ASN A 413 34.40 20.42 -10.37
C ASN A 413 35.41 20.38 -9.21
N LYS A 414 35.08 20.93 -8.02
CA LYS A 414 35.31 20.30 -6.69
C LYS A 414 34.86 21.16 -5.49
N TYR A 415 34.13 20.48 -4.59
CA TYR A 415 33.81 20.64 -3.16
C TYR A 415 34.74 21.48 -2.23
N PHE A 416 34.19 22.07 -1.15
CA PHE A 416 34.26 21.66 0.29
C PHE A 416 34.06 22.83 1.31
N TYR A 417 33.62 22.44 2.52
CA TYR A 417 33.17 23.20 3.70
C TYR A 417 34.17 24.17 4.37
N GLN A 418 33.63 25.15 5.13
CA GLN A 418 34.35 25.79 6.26
C GLN A 418 33.41 26.02 7.46
N ASN A 419 33.76 25.39 8.57
CA ASN A 419 33.22 25.60 9.93
C ASN A 419 33.60 26.98 10.48
N LEU A 420 32.78 27.49 11.42
CA LEU A 420 33.25 28.29 12.57
C LEU A 420 32.30 28.07 13.76
N GLN A 421 32.92 27.63 14.86
CA GLN A 421 32.36 27.32 16.17
C GLN A 421 32.78 28.41 17.16
N HIS A 422 31.99 28.61 18.23
CA HIS A 422 32.30 29.00 19.64
C HIS A 422 31.00 29.57 20.26
N ARG A 423 30.32 29.03 21.30
CA ARG A 423 30.62 28.64 22.72
C ARG A 423 31.05 29.84 23.60
N PRO A 424 30.44 30.11 24.79
CA PRO A 424 30.72 29.47 26.12
C PRO A 424 29.48 29.13 27.00
N THR A 425 29.39 28.03 27.79
CA THR A 425 29.89 27.70 29.19
C THR A 425 29.34 28.61 30.30
N ASP A 426 28.76 28.17 31.43
CA ASP A 426 29.15 27.20 32.51
C ASP A 426 27.89 26.73 33.33
N VAL A 427 27.69 25.46 33.80
CA VAL A 427 28.16 24.67 35.00
C VAL A 427 27.10 24.56 36.15
N LEU A 428 27.10 23.38 36.82
CA LEU A 428 26.44 22.88 38.08
C LEU A 428 25.22 21.96 37.87
N GLU A 429 25.35 20.63 38.07
CA GLU A 429 25.09 19.81 39.30
C GLU A 429 23.57 19.57 39.53
N ALA A 430 22.99 18.43 39.94
CA ALA A 430 23.40 17.10 40.41
C ALA A 430 22.13 16.20 40.50
N GLU A 431 22.35 14.87 40.62
CA GLU A 431 21.58 13.84 41.38
C GLU A 431 20.17 13.33 40.99
N ALA A 432 19.97 12.06 41.41
CA ALA A 432 18.77 11.22 41.58
C ALA A 432 18.70 10.01 40.61
N GLU A 433 19.32 8.87 40.94
CA GLU A 433 18.89 7.78 41.84
C GLU A 433 17.89 6.78 41.21
N GLU A 434 18.37 5.55 41.08
CA GLU A 434 17.62 4.29 41.01
C GLU A 434 16.55 4.21 42.12
N LYS A 435 15.33 3.79 41.77
CA LYS A 435 14.44 3.09 42.71
C LYS A 435 13.49 2.12 42.01
N THR A 436 13.90 0.87 42.12
CA THR A 436 13.14 -0.37 42.37
C THR A 436 11.61 -0.34 42.34
N ASP A 437 11.10 -1.37 41.66
CA ASP A 437 9.76 -1.95 41.75
C ASP A 437 9.20 -2.00 43.17
N GLU A 438 8.01 -1.41 43.38
CA GLU A 438 7.04 -1.91 44.35
C GLU A 438 5.65 -1.90 43.71
N ILE A 439 5.13 -3.12 43.52
CA ILE A 439 3.75 -3.38 43.14
C ILE A 439 2.87 -2.94 44.32
N HIS A 440 2.11 -1.86 44.12
CA HIS A 440 0.94 -1.58 44.95
C HIS A 440 -0.31 -1.54 44.07
N GLU A 441 -1.09 -2.60 44.24
CA GLU A 441 -2.50 -2.71 43.92
C GLU A 441 -3.25 -1.50 44.54
N ASN A 442 -3.67 -0.58 43.69
CA ASN A 442 -4.63 0.47 44.01
C ASN A 442 -5.29 0.88 42.69
N ASP A 443 -6.59 1.17 42.74
CA ASP A 443 -7.42 1.73 41.66
C ASP A 443 -6.89 3.10 41.19
N ALA A 444 -5.71 3.09 40.56
CA ALA A 444 -5.04 4.25 40.04
C ALA A 444 -5.74 4.66 38.74
N LYS A 445 -6.67 5.60 38.85
CA LYS A 445 -6.98 6.50 37.74
C LYS A 445 -5.66 7.10 37.26
N ILE A 446 -5.10 6.54 36.19
CA ILE A 446 -3.90 7.02 35.50
C ILE A 446 -4.23 8.43 35.03
N THR A 447 -3.84 9.43 35.82
CA THR A 447 -4.07 10.84 35.52
C THR A 447 -2.80 11.34 34.88
N ILE A 448 -2.73 11.25 33.55
CA ILE A 448 -1.68 11.87 32.76
C ILE A 448 -1.89 13.39 32.76
N SER A 449 -0.79 14.13 32.87
CA SER A 449 -0.84 15.59 32.79
C SER A 449 -1.26 16.05 31.39
N VAL A 450 -1.82 17.25 31.29
CA VAL A 450 -2.25 17.83 30.01
C VAL A 450 -1.04 17.96 29.06
N GLU A 451 0.12 18.33 29.59
CA GLU A 451 1.38 18.38 28.83
C GLU A 451 1.82 17.01 28.29
N GLU A 452 1.65 15.92 29.07
CA GLU A 452 1.95 14.57 28.60
C GLU A 452 0.98 14.13 27.52
N TYR A 453 -0.31 14.42 27.67
CA TYR A 453 -1.33 14.13 26.67
C TYR A 453 -1.07 14.88 25.35
N LEU A 454 -0.71 16.16 25.41
CA LEU A 454 -0.34 16.95 24.23
C LEU A 454 0.97 16.46 23.60
N SER A 455 1.93 16.01 24.41
CA SER A 455 3.18 15.41 23.93
C SER A 455 2.93 14.07 23.22
N LEU A 456 1.96 13.27 23.69
CA LEU A 456 1.52 12.04 23.04
C LEU A 456 0.80 12.32 21.72
N LEU A 457 -0.11 13.29 21.69
CA LEU A 457 -0.77 13.73 20.45
C LEU A 457 0.24 14.18 19.39
N LYS A 458 1.24 14.97 19.80
CA LYS A 458 2.29 15.43 18.90
C LYS A 458 3.14 14.26 18.35
N LYS A 459 3.45 13.26 19.19
CA LYS A 459 4.16 12.05 18.76
C LYS A 459 3.36 11.19 17.79
N ILE A 460 2.04 11.11 17.96
CA ILE A 460 1.14 10.42 17.02
C ILE A 460 1.11 11.17 15.70
N GLU A 461 0.97 12.49 15.72
CA GLU A 461 0.96 13.31 14.51
C GLU A 461 2.31 13.26 13.77
N GLU A 462 3.42 13.19 14.49
CA GLU A 462 4.76 12.97 13.94
C GLU A 462 4.91 11.55 13.36
N ALA A 463 4.34 10.52 14.01
CA ALA A 463 4.35 9.14 13.51
C ALA A 463 3.47 8.94 12.26
N ASP A 464 2.32 9.62 12.18
CA ASP A 464 1.43 9.60 11.02
C ASP A 464 2.07 10.33 9.84
N LYS A 465 2.73 11.47 10.08
CA LYS A 465 3.53 12.18 9.06
C LYS A 465 4.66 11.29 8.55
N VAL A 466 5.40 10.62 9.44
CA VAL A 466 6.46 9.69 9.05
C VAL A 466 5.90 8.51 8.24
N SER A 467 4.74 7.96 8.61
CA SER A 467 4.11 6.83 7.91
C SER A 467 3.59 7.20 6.52
N LEU A 468 3.00 8.39 6.36
CA LEU A 468 2.61 8.95 5.07
C LEU A 468 3.83 9.23 4.19
N THR A 469 4.88 9.86 4.73
CA THR A 469 6.12 10.11 3.98
C THR A 469 6.83 8.81 3.60
N LEU A 470 6.87 7.79 4.45
CA LEU A 470 7.54 6.51 4.13
C LEU A 470 6.81 5.74 3.01
N ALA A 471 5.47 5.83 2.98
CA ALA A 471 4.63 5.17 1.98
C ALA A 471 4.65 5.89 0.62
N GLU A 472 4.74 7.22 0.62
CA GLU A 472 4.86 8.05 -0.59
C GLU A 472 6.30 8.03 -1.13
N ASP A 473 7.32 8.15 -0.27
CA ASP A 473 8.74 8.13 -0.64
C ASP A 473 9.18 6.74 -1.12
N SER A 474 8.73 5.64 -0.50
CA SER A 474 9.10 4.29 -0.97
C SER A 474 8.51 3.94 -2.34
N ASN A 475 7.30 4.43 -2.65
CA ASN A 475 6.64 4.16 -3.93
C ASN A 475 7.16 5.05 -5.07
N GLN A 476 7.59 6.29 -4.79
CA GLN A 476 8.22 7.15 -5.78
C GLN A 476 9.69 6.80 -6.02
N ILE A 477 10.50 6.61 -4.97
CA ILE A 477 11.95 6.42 -5.13
C ILE A 477 12.27 5.08 -5.83
N THR A 478 11.58 3.99 -5.48
CA THR A 478 11.87 2.67 -6.07
C THR A 478 11.32 2.48 -7.49
N SER A 479 10.27 3.22 -7.88
CA SER A 479 9.70 3.14 -9.22
C SER A 479 10.41 4.09 -10.21
N TYR A 480 10.87 5.26 -9.76
CA TYR A 480 11.57 6.22 -10.61
C TYR A 480 12.97 5.72 -10.97
N ASP A 481 13.73 5.19 -10.01
CA ASP A 481 15.08 4.68 -10.25
C ASP A 481 15.09 3.47 -11.19
N LYS A 482 14.20 2.50 -10.99
CA LYS A 482 14.11 1.32 -11.87
C LYS A 482 13.56 1.64 -13.25
N ASN A 483 12.67 2.63 -13.38
CA ASN A 483 12.20 3.09 -14.69
C ASN A 483 13.31 3.81 -15.44
N ASN A 484 14.13 4.61 -14.76
CA ASN A 484 15.30 5.24 -15.35
C ASN A 484 16.33 4.20 -15.80
N GLU A 485 16.56 3.14 -15.02
CA GLU A 485 17.43 2.02 -15.42
C GLU A 485 16.89 1.25 -16.63
N LEU A 486 15.57 1.05 -16.73
CA LEU A 486 14.94 0.41 -17.90
C LEU A 486 15.09 1.30 -19.15
N GLU A 487 14.82 2.59 -19.00
CA GLU A 487 14.92 3.59 -20.05
C GLU A 487 16.36 3.72 -20.57
N THR A 488 17.37 3.68 -19.67
CA THR A 488 18.79 3.72 -20.06
C THR A 488 19.21 2.44 -20.77
N LEU A 489 18.84 1.26 -20.27
CA LEU A 489 19.14 -0.01 -20.95
C LEU A 489 18.50 -0.09 -22.34
N LYS A 490 17.27 0.42 -22.48
CA LYS A 490 16.58 0.50 -23.77
C LYS A 490 17.32 1.41 -24.76
N LYS A 491 17.77 2.59 -24.31
CA LYS A 491 18.57 3.52 -25.12
C LYS A 491 19.92 2.89 -25.52
N ASP A 492 20.57 2.19 -24.59
CA ASP A 492 21.84 1.49 -24.86
C ASP A 492 21.66 0.36 -25.89
N LEU A 493 20.55 -0.37 -25.83
CA LEU A 493 20.19 -1.40 -26.81
C LEU A 493 20.03 -0.79 -28.21
N GLU A 494 19.27 0.30 -28.32
CA GLU A 494 19.04 1.01 -29.58
C GLU A 494 20.36 1.56 -30.17
N ALA A 495 21.19 2.21 -29.34
CA ALA A 495 22.49 2.70 -29.74
C ALA A 495 23.43 1.57 -30.22
N ALA A 496 23.42 0.41 -29.56
CA ALA A 496 24.20 -0.75 -29.99
C ALA A 496 23.70 -1.32 -31.32
N MET A 497 22.38 -1.36 -31.55
CA MET A 497 21.79 -1.79 -32.82
C MET A 497 22.16 -0.88 -33.98
N VAL A 498 22.14 0.45 -33.78
CA VAL A 498 22.60 1.42 -34.79
C VAL A 498 24.07 1.18 -35.13
N LYS A 499 24.92 0.99 -34.12
CA LYS A 499 26.35 0.73 -34.30
C LYS A 499 26.63 -0.58 -35.04
N ILE A 500 25.86 -1.64 -34.80
CA ILE A 500 25.91 -2.88 -35.59
C ILE A 500 25.56 -2.59 -37.06
N GLY A 501 24.54 -1.77 -37.31
CA GLY A 501 24.18 -1.32 -38.66
C GLY A 501 25.35 -0.61 -39.38
N GLU A 502 26.01 0.31 -38.71
CA GLU A 502 27.21 1.00 -39.23
C GLU A 502 28.36 0.02 -39.53
N PHE A 503 28.66 -0.91 -38.62
CA PHE A 503 29.69 -1.91 -38.88
C PHE A 503 29.34 -2.84 -40.03
N ARG A 504 28.06 -3.22 -40.18
CA ARG A 504 27.59 -4.04 -41.31
C ARG A 504 27.78 -3.31 -42.63
N THR A 505 27.41 -2.04 -42.71
CA THR A 505 27.61 -1.25 -43.93
C THR A 505 29.09 -1.05 -44.24
N ARG A 506 29.95 -0.80 -43.24
CA ARG A 506 31.41 -0.70 -43.41
C ARG A 506 32.00 -2.03 -43.90
N ALA A 507 31.61 -3.15 -43.29
CA ALA A 507 32.03 -4.48 -43.70
C ALA A 507 31.59 -4.81 -45.14
N GLU A 508 30.36 -4.44 -45.51
CA GLU A 508 29.86 -4.65 -46.87
C GLU A 508 30.63 -3.81 -47.90
N GLN A 509 30.93 -2.55 -47.58
CA GLN A 509 31.75 -1.71 -48.44
C GLN A 509 33.17 -2.25 -48.59
N ALA A 510 33.81 -2.68 -47.50
CA ALA A 510 35.13 -3.31 -47.54
C ALA A 510 35.10 -4.62 -48.35
N ALA A 511 34.04 -5.42 -48.22
CA ALA A 511 33.87 -6.65 -48.99
C ALA A 511 33.73 -6.37 -50.50
N ARG A 512 32.94 -5.34 -50.88
CA ARG A 512 32.83 -4.89 -52.28
C ARG A 512 34.18 -4.40 -52.83
N ARG A 513 34.96 -3.67 -52.02
CA ARG A 513 36.31 -3.24 -52.39
C ARG A 513 37.25 -4.43 -52.57
N ALA A 514 37.26 -5.39 -51.65
CA ALA A 514 38.02 -6.63 -51.77
C ALA A 514 37.64 -7.43 -53.02
N GLU A 515 36.34 -7.59 -53.30
CA GLU A 515 35.85 -8.27 -54.51
C GLU A 515 36.30 -7.55 -55.79
N SER A 516 36.26 -6.21 -55.81
CA SER A 516 36.73 -5.43 -56.95
C SER A 516 38.24 -5.58 -57.17
N ALA A 517 39.04 -5.61 -56.09
CA ALA A 517 40.48 -5.84 -56.14
C ALA A 517 40.80 -7.28 -56.60
N GLU A 518 40.01 -8.27 -56.18
CA GLU A 518 40.11 -9.65 -56.64
C GLU A 518 39.79 -9.79 -58.13
N LYS A 519 38.76 -9.11 -58.63
CA LYS A 519 38.46 -9.05 -60.07
C LYS A 519 39.59 -8.38 -60.86
N ALA A 520 40.15 -7.28 -60.35
CA ALA A 520 41.29 -6.61 -60.96
C ALA A 520 42.54 -7.51 -60.99
N LYS A 521 42.80 -8.22 -59.88
CA LYS A 521 43.85 -9.23 -59.77
C LYS A 521 43.66 -10.32 -60.83
N ALA A 522 42.47 -10.92 -60.92
CA ALA A 522 42.17 -11.97 -61.89
C ALA A 522 42.39 -11.50 -63.34
N ALA A 523 41.99 -10.26 -63.67
CA ALA A 523 42.21 -9.68 -64.99
C ALA A 523 43.71 -9.54 -65.33
N VAL A 524 44.53 -9.06 -64.39
CA VAL A 524 45.99 -8.95 -64.56
C VAL A 524 46.65 -10.33 -64.63
N GLU A 525 46.22 -11.29 -63.82
CA GLU A 525 46.72 -12.67 -63.88
C GLU A 525 46.42 -13.36 -65.22
N ASP A 526 45.24 -13.11 -65.79
CA ASP A 526 44.85 -13.62 -67.10
C ASP A 526 45.69 -12.97 -68.22
N GLN A 527 45.98 -11.67 -68.13
CA GLN A 527 46.91 -11.01 -69.05
C GLN A 527 48.31 -11.62 -68.96
N LEU A 528 48.83 -11.82 -67.74
CA LEU A 528 50.12 -12.50 -67.52
C LEU A 528 50.09 -13.95 -68.03
N ARG A 529 48.98 -14.67 -67.88
CA ARG A 529 48.82 -16.05 -68.41
C ARG A 529 48.91 -16.07 -69.93
N LYS A 530 48.14 -15.23 -70.61
CA LYS A 530 48.19 -15.08 -72.09
C LYS A 530 49.59 -14.71 -72.56
N TRP A 531 50.27 -13.80 -71.85
CA TRP A 531 51.65 -13.44 -72.13
C TRP A 531 52.63 -14.61 -71.97
N ARG A 532 52.54 -15.38 -70.87
CA ARG A 532 53.40 -16.56 -70.65
C ARG A 532 53.22 -17.58 -71.78
N GLU A 533 52.00 -17.77 -72.27
CA GLU A 533 51.74 -18.65 -73.41
C GLU A 533 52.33 -18.11 -74.71
N GLU A 534 52.13 -16.83 -75.02
CA GLU A 534 52.65 -16.20 -76.23
C GLU A 534 54.19 -16.21 -76.25
N ASN A 535 54.83 -15.94 -75.12
CA ASN A 535 56.28 -16.04 -74.97
C ASN A 535 56.78 -17.49 -75.16
N LYS A 536 56.05 -18.49 -74.64
CA LYS A 536 56.35 -19.91 -74.92
C LYS A 536 56.22 -20.24 -76.41
N ARG A 537 55.16 -19.77 -77.08
CA ARG A 537 54.95 -19.95 -78.54
C ARG A 537 56.09 -19.31 -79.34
N ARG A 538 56.49 -18.07 -79.01
CA ARG A 538 57.62 -17.37 -79.66
C ARG A 538 58.94 -18.12 -79.46
N LYS A 539 59.23 -18.59 -78.24
CA LYS A 539 60.44 -19.39 -77.96
C LYS A 539 60.46 -20.70 -78.75
N ALA A 540 59.32 -21.40 -78.85
CA ALA A 540 59.21 -22.62 -79.65
C ALA A 540 59.42 -22.36 -81.15
N ALA A 541 58.83 -21.29 -81.70
CA ALA A 541 59.04 -20.90 -83.09
C ALA A 541 60.50 -20.52 -83.39
N LEU A 542 61.15 -19.80 -82.48
CA LEU A 542 62.58 -19.49 -82.58
C LEU A 542 63.47 -20.73 -82.47
N ALA A 543 63.10 -21.73 -81.67
CA ALA A 543 63.81 -23.00 -81.59
C ALA A 543 63.65 -23.81 -82.90
N ALA A 544 62.43 -23.88 -83.46
CA ALA A 544 62.18 -24.54 -84.74
C ALA A 544 62.96 -23.91 -85.91
N LEU A 545 63.01 -22.57 -85.98
CA LEU A 545 63.83 -21.84 -86.96
C LEU A 545 65.34 -22.14 -86.82
N LYS A 546 65.83 -22.40 -85.60
CA LYS A 546 67.21 -22.81 -85.36
C LYS A 546 67.47 -24.27 -85.74
N GLU A 547 66.47 -25.16 -85.62
CA GLU A 547 66.58 -26.55 -86.07
C GLU A 547 66.47 -26.71 -87.60
N GLU A 548 65.71 -25.85 -88.28
CA GLU A 548 65.61 -25.82 -89.76
C GLU A 548 66.87 -25.26 -90.45
N CYS A 549 67.76 -24.59 -89.72
CA CYS A 549 69.09 -24.20 -90.19
C CYS A 549 70.17 -25.06 -89.53
N PRO A 550 70.44 -26.30 -90.02
CA PRO A 550 71.64 -26.99 -89.59
C PRO A 550 72.87 -26.14 -89.96
N PRO A 551 73.88 -26.01 -89.08
CA PRO A 551 75.10 -25.31 -89.44
C PRO A 551 75.68 -26.01 -90.67
N LYS A 552 75.84 -25.26 -91.77
CA LYS A 552 76.53 -25.73 -92.97
C LYS A 552 77.94 -26.12 -92.51
N VAL A 553 78.17 -27.42 -92.36
CA VAL A 553 79.46 -27.98 -91.95
C VAL A 553 80.44 -27.71 -93.07
N TYR A 554 81.11 -26.55 -93.01
CA TYR A 554 82.25 -26.26 -93.86
C TYR A 554 83.40 -27.13 -93.35
N SER A 555 83.62 -28.26 -94.00
CA SER A 555 84.75 -29.15 -93.73
C SER A 555 85.98 -28.58 -94.45
N PRO A 556 87.02 -28.09 -93.73
CA PRO A 556 88.25 -27.63 -94.39
C PRO A 556 89.01 -28.85 -94.96
N PRO A 557 89.67 -28.74 -96.13
CA PRO A 557 90.46 -29.84 -96.68
C PRO A 557 91.63 -30.20 -95.76
N LYS A 558 91.73 -31.49 -95.41
CA LYS A 558 92.83 -32.06 -94.63
C LYS A 558 94.07 -32.20 -95.52
N TYR A 559 95.16 -31.54 -95.15
CA TYR A 559 96.50 -31.87 -95.62
C TYR A 559 97.27 -32.60 -94.52
N ASP A 560 97.64 -33.85 -94.79
CA ASP A 560 98.55 -34.66 -93.97
C ASP A 560 100.01 -34.27 -94.28
N ASN A 561 100.72 -33.79 -93.25
CA ASN A 561 102.04 -34.25 -92.79
C ASN A 561 102.72 -33.20 -91.89
N ARG A 562 103.04 -33.60 -90.65
CA ARG A 562 103.74 -32.78 -89.61
C ARG A 562 105.27 -32.79 -89.81
N PRO A 563 106.03 -31.95 -89.08
CA PRO A 563 106.50 -32.40 -87.76
C PRO A 563 106.41 -31.36 -86.63
N LYS A 564 106.37 -31.92 -85.42
CA LYS A 564 106.26 -31.26 -84.11
C LYS A 564 107.49 -30.40 -83.78
N LYS A 565 107.27 -29.11 -83.48
CA LYS A 565 107.85 -28.33 -82.36
C LYS A 565 107.48 -26.85 -82.56
N TYR A 566 106.55 -26.32 -81.75
CA TYR A 566 106.42 -24.87 -81.59
C TYR A 566 106.42 -24.51 -80.10
N GLN A 567 107.32 -23.59 -79.77
CA GLN A 567 107.50 -22.99 -78.46
C GLN A 567 106.25 -22.17 -78.09
N PRO A 568 105.91 -22.02 -76.79
CA PRO A 568 104.83 -21.13 -76.38
C PRO A 568 105.14 -19.69 -76.80
N LEU A 569 104.13 -19.04 -77.40
CA LEU A 569 104.17 -17.70 -78.03
C LEU A 569 104.81 -16.60 -77.16
N GLY A 570 104.83 -16.77 -75.84
CA GLY A 570 105.45 -15.85 -74.90
C GLY A 570 106.96 -15.69 -75.04
N LYS A 571 107.69 -16.69 -75.58
CA LYS A 571 109.15 -16.57 -75.84
C LYS A 571 109.49 -15.86 -77.16
N ILE A 572 108.55 -15.81 -78.11
CA ILE A 572 108.73 -15.16 -79.41
C ILE A 572 108.35 -13.68 -79.32
N LEU A 573 107.38 -13.34 -78.48
CA LEU A 573 106.83 -11.99 -78.38
C LEU A 573 107.56 -11.07 -77.37
N ASN A 574 108.60 -11.57 -76.68
CA ASN A 574 109.46 -10.77 -75.78
C ASN A 574 108.66 -9.85 -74.82
N MET A 575 107.49 -10.30 -74.36
CA MET A 575 106.65 -9.54 -73.46
C MET A 575 107.11 -9.80 -72.03
N LYS A 576 107.70 -8.76 -71.41
CA LYS A 576 107.88 -8.72 -69.96
C LYS A 576 106.50 -8.61 -69.32
N PHE A 577 106.17 -9.55 -68.43
CA PHE A 577 105.13 -9.33 -67.42
C PHE A 577 105.68 -8.44 -66.31
#